data_AF-C5LWZ9-F1
#
_entry.id   AF-C5LWZ9-F1
#
_cell.length_a   1.000
_cell.length_b   1.000
_cell.length_c   1.000
_cell.angle_alpha   90.00
_cell.angle_beta   90.00
_cell.angle_gamma   90.00
#
_symmetry.space_group_name_H-M   'P 1'
#
loop_
_entity.id
_entity.type
_entity.pdbx_description
1 polymer ?
#
loop_
_entity_poly.entity_id
_entity_poly.type
_entity_poly.pdbx_seq_one_letter_code
_entity_poly.pdbx_strand_id
1 'polypeptide(L)'
;MSNVNDKEGIARRRAVSTSSSSSSSSGSVSIMSDVSPDHMVQGCVLPCSSPDHGQAANAVSPRGLSEQRGSKKCKRRKQVVVVSRGLQGSGKSTTMRTVALLLKGIWLNQDEFRTASKGGGNAKGKFLEKLSECTYYGDPEYVMVDRINTQLRHRSDIYNAICPCDGEYPEIIYLQWSHPGDTAGSTGEEDVSPFDPIKGRKYFDVCAKNVRNRHGKHKSIDRYADIDFILGSTASQAEPISKEELAQFSVSKLCDIDVTLPRREMVERTLEVLGKGDEFSEEEITVAMREVAKIEKNIVPVGTGKGGQPRRRPPSECYRPQQHTSWSGTTTGSGENLLSLVGRSMFQLELTRESQRLLRRAVGKGWGYMATKGIVPKDEFHVTLLYVDSSNAFDHYNMSLVRQLWPRIGDSFGFTTAFAVCSDVGVCAAPVQFLQAVPCGNLYPHITLGVSPQASAKDSNDMLEGKHPLEALRVLELELSGNQTQLELRGVLRVSE
;
A
#
# COMPACT_ATOMS: atom_id res chain seq x y z
N MET A 1 -7.23 -38.37 -60.20
CA MET A 1 -7.21 -39.21 -58.98
C MET A 1 -7.92 -38.44 -57.89
N SER A 2 -9.12 -38.90 -57.59
CA SER A 2 -10.13 -38.34 -56.70
C SER A 2 -9.88 -38.74 -55.24
N ASN A 3 -10.29 -37.89 -54.29
CA ASN A 3 -11.44 -38.20 -53.44
C ASN A 3 -11.75 -37.06 -52.47
N VAL A 4 -12.86 -36.42 -52.78
CA VAL A 4 -13.80 -35.75 -51.89
C VAL A 4 -14.51 -36.82 -51.05
N ASN A 5 -14.86 -36.50 -49.79
CA ASN A 5 -15.95 -37.20 -49.10
C ASN A 5 -16.64 -36.23 -48.13
N ASP A 6 -17.73 -35.65 -48.63
CA ASP A 6 -18.91 -35.26 -47.87
C ASP A 6 -19.64 -36.50 -47.35
N LYS A 7 -20.27 -36.42 -46.18
CA LYS A 7 -21.59 -37.05 -45.93
C LYS A 7 -22.40 -36.27 -44.90
N GLU A 8 -23.50 -35.73 -45.41
CA GLU A 8 -24.69 -35.25 -44.72
C GLU A 8 -25.45 -36.37 -43.98
N GLY A 9 -26.32 -35.98 -43.03
CA GLY A 9 -27.19 -36.91 -42.30
C GLY A 9 -28.35 -36.23 -41.55
N ILE A 10 -29.27 -35.61 -42.30
CA ILE A 10 -30.75 -35.65 -42.19
C ILE A 10 -31.46 -35.36 -40.83
N ALA A 11 -32.32 -34.35 -40.95
CA ALA A 11 -33.44 -33.88 -40.14
C ALA A 11 -34.44 -34.91 -39.56
N ARG A 12 -35.04 -34.56 -38.42
CA ARG A 12 -36.46 -34.84 -38.13
C ARG A 12 -37.17 -33.66 -37.47
N ARG A 13 -38.26 -33.26 -38.14
CA ARG A 13 -39.31 -32.33 -37.71
C ARG A 13 -40.19 -32.96 -36.63
N ARG A 14 -40.71 -32.13 -35.70
CA ARG A 14 -42.13 -32.14 -35.30
C ARG A 14 -42.53 -30.75 -34.83
N ALA A 15 -43.66 -30.30 -35.35
CA ALA A 15 -44.30 -29.02 -35.09
C ALA A 15 -45.62 -29.25 -34.32
N VAL A 16 -46.28 -28.12 -34.00
CA VAL A 16 -47.68 -27.94 -33.53
C VAL A 16 -47.81 -28.02 -31.99
N SER A 17 -48.28 -27.01 -31.26
CA SER A 17 -49.48 -26.18 -31.46
C SER A 17 -49.44 -24.83 -30.73
N THR A 18 -50.21 -23.91 -31.28
CA THR A 18 -50.57 -22.55 -30.83
C THR A 18 -51.86 -22.54 -29.99
N SER A 19 -51.95 -21.62 -29.03
CA SER A 19 -53.13 -20.84 -28.62
C SER A 19 -52.66 -19.84 -27.54
N SER A 20 -52.66 -18.50 -27.72
CA SER A 20 -53.72 -17.50 -27.91
C SER A 20 -54.73 -17.42 -26.76
N SER A 21 -54.57 -16.43 -25.87
CA SER A 21 -55.68 -15.57 -25.42
C SER A 21 -55.16 -14.40 -24.56
N SER A 22 -55.45 -13.21 -25.07
CA SER A 22 -55.45 -11.89 -24.46
C SER A 22 -56.44 -11.75 -23.30
N SER A 23 -56.12 -10.92 -22.30
CA SER A 23 -57.09 -10.01 -21.69
C SER A 23 -56.42 -8.92 -20.86
N SER A 24 -56.60 -7.70 -21.35
CA SER A 24 -56.53 -6.42 -20.66
C SER A 24 -57.34 -6.37 -19.36
N SER A 25 -56.83 -5.71 -18.33
CA SER A 25 -57.68 -4.85 -17.48
C SER A 25 -56.86 -3.76 -16.79
N SER A 26 -57.29 -2.54 -17.09
CA SER A 26 -57.02 -1.28 -16.43
C SER A 26 -57.58 -1.25 -15.01
N GLY A 27 -56.83 -0.66 -14.08
CA GLY A 27 -57.28 -0.39 -12.71
C GLY A 27 -56.50 0.75 -12.08
N SER A 28 -56.92 1.98 -12.39
CA SER A 28 -56.56 3.20 -11.66
C SER A 28 -57.32 3.27 -10.34
N VAL A 29 -56.62 3.43 -9.20
CA VAL A 29 -57.19 4.02 -7.99
C VAL A 29 -56.15 4.93 -7.35
N SER A 30 -56.64 6.08 -6.92
CA SER A 30 -55.93 7.27 -6.47
C SER A 30 -55.99 7.42 -4.93
N ILE A 31 -54.94 8.06 -4.40
CA ILE A 31 -54.91 9.04 -3.28
C ILE A 31 -54.89 8.53 -1.81
N MET A 32 -54.09 9.29 -1.04
CA MET A 32 -53.87 9.37 0.42
C MET A 32 -52.75 8.46 0.96
N SER A 33 -51.78 8.92 1.74
CA SER A 33 -51.50 10.22 2.37
C SER A 33 -50.15 10.11 3.09
N ASP A 34 -49.47 11.25 3.19
CA ASP A 34 -48.47 11.67 4.19
C ASP A 34 -48.04 10.66 5.26
N VAL A 35 -46.74 10.33 5.28
CA VAL A 35 -46.00 10.03 6.52
C VAL A 35 -44.54 10.49 6.35
N SER A 36 -44.20 11.64 6.97
CA SER A 36 -42.81 11.96 7.34
C SER A 36 -42.30 10.97 8.38
N PRO A 37 -40.97 10.78 8.48
CA PRO A 37 -40.38 10.97 9.78
C PRO A 37 -39.06 11.74 9.73
N ASP A 38 -39.10 12.94 10.30
CA ASP A 38 -37.99 13.46 11.08
C ASP A 38 -37.71 12.47 12.23
N HIS A 39 -36.56 11.81 12.19
CA HIS A 39 -35.99 11.22 13.39
C HIS A 39 -34.58 11.76 13.62
N MET A 40 -34.54 12.63 14.63
CA MET A 40 -33.37 13.04 15.38
C MET A 40 -32.52 11.83 15.75
N VAL A 41 -31.25 11.86 15.40
CA VAL A 41 -30.22 11.10 16.12
C VAL A 41 -29.52 12.09 17.04
N GLN A 42 -30.11 12.26 18.23
CA GLN A 42 -29.34 12.64 19.42
C GLN A 42 -28.72 11.35 19.97
N GLY A 43 -27.40 11.28 19.99
CA GLY A 43 -26.65 10.11 20.45
C GLY A 43 -25.33 10.51 21.10
N CYS A 44 -25.43 10.87 22.38
CA CYS A 44 -24.48 10.67 23.47
C CYS A 44 -22.96 10.70 23.16
N VAL A 45 -22.35 11.82 23.53
CA VAL A 45 -20.94 11.90 23.95
C VAL A 45 -20.78 11.08 25.23
N LEU A 46 -20.03 9.98 25.18
CA LEU A 46 -19.54 9.29 26.38
C LEU A 46 -18.10 9.75 26.68
N PRO A 47 -17.79 10.05 27.96
CA PRO A 47 -16.44 10.41 28.37
C PRO A 47 -15.54 9.18 28.46
N CYS A 48 -14.32 9.30 27.94
CA CYS A 48 -13.24 8.32 28.13
C CYS A 48 -12.84 8.27 29.61
N SER A 49 -13.32 7.24 30.31
CA SER A 49 -12.83 6.85 31.64
C SER A 49 -11.61 5.95 31.48
N SER A 50 -10.45 6.43 31.90
CA SER A 50 -9.21 5.65 32.02
C SER A 50 -9.37 4.56 33.09
N PRO A 51 -8.93 3.31 32.89
CA PRO A 51 -8.82 2.36 33.97
C PRO A 51 -7.52 2.56 34.75
N ASP A 52 -7.68 2.84 36.04
CA ASP A 52 -6.68 2.62 37.08
C ASP A 52 -6.22 1.17 37.08
N HIS A 53 -4.92 0.92 36.81
CA HIS A 53 -4.22 -0.26 37.30
C HIS A 53 -2.85 0.14 37.84
N GLY A 54 -2.77 0.14 39.18
CA GLY A 54 -1.53 0.19 39.92
C GLY A 54 -0.83 -1.16 40.00
N GLN A 55 0.44 -1.06 40.37
CA GLN A 55 1.43 -2.05 40.87
C GLN A 55 2.65 -2.12 39.94
N ALA A 56 3.66 -1.27 40.17
CA ALA A 56 4.73 -1.38 41.16
C ALA A 56 5.85 -2.35 40.74
N ALA A 57 6.91 -1.79 40.15
CA ALA A 57 8.26 -2.36 40.18
C ALA A 57 9.31 -1.24 40.11
N ASN A 58 9.90 -0.96 41.27
CA ASN A 58 11.18 -0.31 41.58
C ASN A 58 11.94 0.38 40.43
N ALA A 59 11.87 1.71 40.40
CA ALA A 59 12.91 2.57 39.83
C ALA A 59 13.56 3.39 40.94
N VAL A 60 14.86 3.21 41.11
CA VAL A 60 15.73 3.97 42.01
C VAL A 60 15.76 5.42 41.55
N SER A 61 15.22 6.31 42.37
CA SER A 61 15.20 7.76 42.13
C SER A 61 16.50 8.39 42.67
N PRO A 62 17.29 9.13 41.86
CA PRO A 62 18.32 9.99 42.42
C PRO A 62 17.65 11.28 42.93
N ARG A 63 17.58 11.40 44.26
CA ARG A 63 17.33 12.67 44.94
C ARG A 63 18.60 13.51 44.90
N GLY A 64 18.50 14.76 44.43
CA GLY A 64 19.46 15.79 44.82
C GLY A 64 19.59 16.91 43.80
N LEU A 65 19.31 18.13 44.30
CA LEU A 65 19.64 19.44 43.70
C LEU A 65 18.62 20.02 42.71
N SER A 66 17.48 20.44 43.25
CA SER A 66 16.69 21.53 42.68
C SER A 66 17.38 22.87 42.95
N GLU A 67 18.24 23.33 42.05
CA GLU A 67 18.53 24.76 41.92
C GLU A 67 17.47 25.39 41.02
N GLN A 68 16.58 26.18 41.63
CA GLN A 68 15.69 27.09 40.94
C GLN A 68 16.49 28.21 40.28
N ARG A 69 17.14 27.92 39.15
CA ARG A 69 17.50 28.97 38.18
C ARG A 69 16.29 29.15 37.27
N GLY A 70 15.65 30.32 37.37
CA GLY A 70 14.63 30.78 36.44
C GLY A 70 15.19 30.84 35.03
N SER A 71 15.19 29.69 34.34
CA SER A 71 15.48 29.60 32.93
C SER A 71 14.38 30.36 32.22
N LYS A 72 14.69 31.55 31.72
CA LYS A 72 13.85 32.25 30.75
C LYS A 72 13.59 31.25 29.64
N LYS A 73 12.36 30.71 29.55
CA LYS A 73 11.94 29.85 28.45
C LYS A 73 12.13 30.66 27.16
N CYS A 74 13.28 30.50 26.50
CA CYS A 74 13.46 30.99 25.15
C CYS A 74 12.39 30.28 24.32
N LYS A 75 11.38 31.05 23.87
CA LYS A 75 10.33 30.55 23.00
C LYS A 75 11.02 29.98 21.75
N ARG A 76 11.11 28.65 21.67
CA ARG A 76 11.74 27.99 20.53
C ARG A 76 10.92 28.35 19.29
N ARG A 77 11.61 28.62 18.19
CA ARG A 77 10.92 28.84 16.91
C ARG A 77 10.23 27.54 16.51
N LYS A 78 9.02 27.67 15.94
CA LYS A 78 8.26 26.54 15.45
C LYS A 78 8.98 25.93 14.24
N GLN A 79 9.25 24.63 14.28
CA GLN A 79 9.85 23.92 13.15
C GLN A 79 8.84 23.83 11.99
N VAL A 80 9.34 23.89 10.76
CA VAL A 80 8.56 23.78 9.52
C VAL A 80 8.96 22.50 8.78
N VAL A 81 7.97 21.64 8.49
CA VAL A 81 8.13 20.43 7.70
C VAL A 81 7.47 20.65 6.33
N VAL A 82 8.29 20.61 5.29
CA VAL A 82 7.85 20.84 3.90
C VAL A 82 7.77 19.50 3.19
N VAL A 83 6.58 19.09 2.77
CA VAL A 83 6.32 17.79 2.15
C VAL A 83 6.10 17.98 0.66
N SER A 84 6.91 17.29 -0.17
CA SER A 84 6.74 17.35 -1.62
C SER A 84 5.74 16.31 -2.13
N ARG A 85 4.95 16.68 -3.15
CA ARG A 85 4.05 15.77 -3.90
C ARG A 85 4.23 15.99 -5.39
N GLY A 86 4.51 14.94 -6.15
CA GLY A 86 4.63 15.04 -7.60
C GLY A 86 5.39 13.89 -8.25
N LEU A 87 5.23 13.69 -9.56
CA LEU A 87 5.83 12.59 -10.31
C LEU A 87 7.35 12.71 -10.46
N GLN A 88 8.03 11.60 -10.76
CA GLN A 88 9.46 11.62 -11.07
C GLN A 88 9.73 12.55 -12.26
N GLY A 89 10.84 13.30 -12.21
CA GLY A 89 11.17 14.30 -13.24
C GLY A 89 10.49 15.67 -13.10
N SER A 90 9.60 15.87 -12.12
CA SER A 90 8.93 17.16 -11.89
C SER A 90 9.83 18.29 -11.37
N GLY A 91 11.08 18.01 -11.00
CA GLY A 91 12.01 19.00 -10.45
C GLY A 91 12.10 19.06 -8.92
N LYS A 92 11.17 18.39 -8.20
CA LYS A 92 11.11 18.29 -6.72
C LYS A 92 12.47 18.24 -6.03
N SER A 93 13.24 17.17 -6.25
CA SER A 93 14.48 16.93 -5.52
C SER A 93 15.50 18.04 -5.66
N THR A 94 15.64 18.60 -6.87
CA THR A 94 16.57 19.69 -7.13
C THR A 94 16.11 20.95 -6.39
N THR A 95 14.83 21.32 -6.51
CA THR A 95 14.25 22.49 -5.83
C THR A 95 14.34 22.34 -4.30
N MET A 96 13.85 21.24 -3.73
CA MET A 96 13.84 20.97 -2.29
C MET A 96 15.25 20.98 -1.69
N ARG A 97 16.24 20.43 -2.41
CA ARG A 97 17.64 20.42 -1.97
C ARG A 97 18.26 21.81 -2.00
N THR A 98 17.97 22.62 -3.03
CA THR A 98 18.44 24.01 -3.11
C THR A 98 17.84 24.85 -1.98
N VAL A 99 16.53 24.74 -1.75
CA VAL A 99 15.85 25.48 -0.67
C VAL A 99 16.37 25.04 0.71
N ALA A 100 16.57 23.73 0.94
CA ALA A 100 17.19 23.26 2.18
C ALA A 100 18.57 23.88 2.42
N LEU A 101 19.40 23.97 1.37
CA LEU A 101 20.75 24.55 1.48
C LEU A 101 20.69 26.04 1.85
N LEU A 102 19.79 26.81 1.22
CA LEU A 102 19.60 28.24 1.49
C LEU A 102 19.11 28.47 2.93
N LEU A 103 18.12 27.69 3.38
CA LEU A 103 17.54 27.79 4.72
C LEU A 103 18.36 27.11 5.81
N LYS A 104 19.52 26.51 5.47
CA LYS A 104 20.32 25.66 6.38
C LYS A 104 19.49 24.56 7.04
N GLY A 105 18.47 24.07 6.33
CA GLY A 105 17.61 22.98 6.75
C GLY A 105 18.19 21.61 6.42
N ILE A 106 17.41 20.57 6.70
CA ILE A 106 17.73 19.21 6.26
C ILE A 106 16.85 18.79 5.08
N TRP A 107 17.44 18.07 4.14
CA TRP A 107 16.73 17.44 3.03
C TRP A 107 16.77 15.94 3.18
N LEU A 108 15.60 15.33 3.33
CA LEU A 108 15.41 13.90 3.46
C LEU A 108 14.78 13.36 2.18
N ASN A 109 15.51 12.52 1.45
CA ASN A 109 15.02 11.92 0.20
C ASN A 109 14.98 10.40 0.31
N GLN A 110 13.79 9.81 0.15
CA GLN A 110 13.59 8.36 0.25
C GLN A 110 14.50 7.55 -0.70
N ASP A 111 14.77 8.05 -1.91
CA ASP A 111 15.60 7.37 -2.90
C ASP A 111 17.07 7.24 -2.41
N GLU A 112 17.55 8.17 -1.57
CA GLU A 112 18.91 8.10 -1.02
C GLU A 112 19.04 6.99 0.03
N PHE A 113 18.00 6.79 0.86
CA PHE A 113 17.97 5.68 1.84
C PHE A 113 17.92 4.31 1.16
N ARG A 114 17.31 4.22 -0.05
CA ARG A 114 17.35 3.01 -0.88
C ARG A 114 18.77 2.70 -1.32
N THR A 115 19.50 3.69 -1.83
CA THR A 115 20.87 3.50 -2.32
C THR A 115 21.90 3.25 -1.21
N ALA A 116 21.71 3.85 -0.02
CA ALA A 116 22.60 3.68 1.12
C ALA A 116 22.45 2.28 1.76
N SER A 117 21.28 1.67 1.64
CA SER A 117 21.00 0.34 2.17
C SER A 117 21.49 -0.76 1.22
N LYS A 118 22.82 -0.89 1.02
CA LYS A 118 23.48 -1.89 0.16
C LYS A 118 23.26 -3.37 0.51
N GLY A 119 22.22 -3.71 1.30
CA GLY A 119 21.93 -5.07 1.77
C GLY A 119 20.45 -5.33 2.01
N GLY A 120 19.57 -4.60 1.32
CA GLY A 120 18.13 -4.85 1.39
C GLY A 120 17.45 -4.51 2.71
N GLY A 121 17.92 -3.44 3.36
CA GLY A 121 17.27 -2.86 4.53
C GLY A 121 15.95 -2.15 4.16
N ASN A 122 15.07 -2.00 5.15
CA ASN A 122 13.82 -1.24 5.03
C ASN A 122 14.09 0.25 4.82
N ALA A 123 14.43 0.65 3.59
CA ALA A 123 14.77 2.03 3.25
C ALA A 123 13.62 3.02 3.54
N LYS A 124 12.37 2.57 3.38
CA LYS A 124 11.18 3.33 3.81
C LYS A 124 11.21 3.55 5.32
N GLY A 125 11.37 2.48 6.10
CA GLY A 125 11.43 2.54 7.56
C GLY A 125 12.54 3.47 8.06
N LYS A 126 13.76 3.34 7.52
CA LYS A 126 14.89 4.21 7.87
C LYS A 126 14.65 5.69 7.52
N PHE A 127 14.01 5.94 6.39
CA PHE A 127 13.62 7.29 5.99
C PHE A 127 12.59 7.90 6.96
N LEU A 128 11.57 7.13 7.35
CA LEU A 128 10.56 7.57 8.32
C LEU A 128 11.14 7.73 9.74
N GLU A 129 12.02 6.82 10.15
CA GLU A 129 12.78 6.92 11.40
C GLU A 129 13.62 8.20 11.43
N LYS A 130 14.31 8.52 10.33
CA LYS A 130 15.09 9.76 10.26
C LYS A 130 14.22 11.01 10.29
N LEU A 131 13.05 10.98 9.66
CA LEU A 131 12.06 12.06 9.75
C LEU A 131 11.57 12.25 11.19
N SER A 132 11.27 11.15 11.88
CA SER A 132 10.88 11.16 13.29
C SER A 132 11.98 11.77 14.17
N GLU A 133 13.23 11.33 13.98
CA GLU A 133 14.39 11.89 14.70
C GLU A 133 14.54 13.40 14.47
N CYS A 134 14.45 13.87 13.23
CA CYS A 134 14.59 15.30 12.91
C CYS A 134 13.45 16.17 13.47
N THR A 135 12.24 15.61 13.58
CA THR A 135 11.08 16.36 14.08
C THR A 135 10.99 16.34 15.60
N TYR A 136 11.44 15.25 16.24
CA TYR A 136 11.43 15.10 17.69
C TYR A 136 12.22 16.20 18.42
N TYR A 137 13.41 16.56 17.92
CA TYR A 137 14.26 17.57 18.57
C TYR A 137 13.92 19.03 18.18
N GLY A 138 13.09 19.22 17.16
CA GLY A 138 12.77 20.54 16.60
C GLY A 138 13.98 21.25 15.94
N ASP A 139 15.03 20.52 15.60
CA ASP A 139 16.27 21.03 14.99
C ASP A 139 16.69 20.07 13.85
N PRO A 140 16.83 20.54 12.59
CA PRO A 140 16.80 21.93 12.12
C PRO A 140 15.41 22.57 12.04
N GLU A 141 15.37 23.91 11.92
CA GLU A 141 14.14 24.71 11.76
C GLU A 141 13.33 24.28 10.53
N TYR A 142 13.98 23.85 9.45
CA TYR A 142 13.34 23.41 8.21
C TYR A 142 13.70 21.96 7.86
N VAL A 143 12.68 21.13 7.66
CA VAL A 143 12.80 19.73 7.24
C VAL A 143 12.11 19.54 5.89
N MET A 144 12.90 19.32 4.83
CA MET A 144 12.42 19.09 3.47
C MET A 144 12.23 17.58 3.24
N VAL A 145 10.98 17.13 3.13
CA VAL A 145 10.60 15.73 2.94
C VAL A 145 10.35 15.47 1.46
N ASP A 146 11.33 14.87 0.79
CA ASP A 146 11.31 14.59 -0.64
C ASP A 146 10.89 13.16 -0.94
N ARG A 147 9.63 13.00 -1.33
CA ARG A 147 9.01 11.73 -1.74
C ARG A 147 7.94 12.03 -2.80
N ILE A 148 7.47 10.99 -3.49
CA ILE A 148 6.46 11.16 -4.53
C ILE A 148 5.08 11.59 -3.99
N ASN A 149 4.67 11.03 -2.83
CA ASN A 149 3.46 11.35 -2.07
C ASN A 149 2.14 11.47 -2.87
N THR A 150 2.01 10.71 -3.95
CA THR A 150 0.82 10.69 -4.81
C THR A 150 -0.37 9.93 -4.21
N GLN A 151 -0.13 8.97 -3.32
CA GLN A 151 -1.16 8.15 -2.65
C GLN A 151 -1.40 8.57 -1.20
N LEU A 152 -2.61 8.34 -0.68
CA LEU A 152 -2.96 8.66 0.70
C LEU A 152 -2.05 7.93 1.69
N ARG A 153 -1.81 6.63 1.47
CA ARG A 153 -0.91 5.83 2.31
C ARG A 153 0.48 6.46 2.43
N HIS A 154 1.01 7.03 1.35
CA HIS A 154 2.32 7.70 1.38
C HIS A 154 2.31 8.93 2.29
N ARG A 155 1.23 9.71 2.25
CA ARG A 155 1.06 10.93 3.03
C ARG A 155 0.80 10.61 4.51
N SER A 156 -0.02 9.59 4.80
CA SER A 156 -0.23 9.08 6.16
C SER A 156 1.06 8.55 6.79
N ASP A 157 1.93 7.86 6.02
CA ASP A 157 3.23 7.41 6.53
C ASP A 157 4.08 8.59 7.03
N ILE A 158 4.13 9.70 6.26
CA ILE A 158 4.89 10.91 6.61
C ILE A 158 4.30 11.53 7.87
N TYR A 159 2.98 11.71 7.91
CA TYR A 159 2.30 12.34 9.04
C TYR A 159 2.52 11.55 10.34
N ASN A 160 2.37 10.23 10.29
CA ASN A 160 2.57 9.37 11.46
C ASN A 160 4.03 9.33 11.94
N ALA A 161 4.99 9.66 11.06
CA ALA A 161 6.39 9.74 11.43
C ALA A 161 6.78 11.11 12.02
N ILE A 162 5.97 12.15 11.86
CA ILE A 162 6.24 13.46 12.45
C ILE A 162 5.93 13.41 13.95
N CYS A 163 6.94 13.72 14.76
CA CYS A 163 6.81 13.76 16.21
C CYS A 163 6.62 15.20 16.72
N PRO A 164 5.74 15.43 17.71
CA PRO A 164 5.67 16.72 18.38
C PRO A 164 6.93 16.97 19.21
N CYS A 165 7.42 18.21 19.22
CA CYS A 165 8.52 18.66 20.07
C CYS A 165 7.94 19.51 21.20
N ASP A 166 8.22 19.17 22.45
CA ASP A 166 7.67 19.86 23.63
C ASP A 166 6.12 19.94 23.63
N GLY A 167 5.45 18.97 23.01
CA GLY A 167 3.99 18.89 22.90
C GLY A 167 3.38 19.71 21.75
N GLU A 168 4.20 20.42 20.97
CA GLU A 168 3.75 21.16 19.79
C GLU A 168 4.17 20.44 18.50
N TYR A 169 3.22 20.31 17.56
CA TYR A 169 3.52 19.79 16.23
C TYR A 169 4.19 20.85 15.35
N PRO A 170 5.13 20.45 14.47
CA PRO A 170 5.69 21.37 13.50
C PRO A 170 4.62 21.90 12.54
N GLU A 171 4.89 23.04 11.90
CA GLU A 171 4.06 23.54 10.82
C GLU A 171 4.29 22.70 9.57
N ILE A 172 3.24 22.12 9.02
CA ILE A 172 3.32 21.28 7.81
C ILE A 172 2.89 22.11 6.60
N ILE A 173 3.75 22.18 5.58
CA ILE A 173 3.49 22.83 4.29
C ILE A 173 3.59 21.78 3.20
N TYR A 174 2.54 21.62 2.40
CA TYR A 174 2.53 20.75 1.23
C TYR A 174 2.83 21.52 -0.04
N LEU A 175 3.82 21.05 -0.78
CA LEU A 175 4.17 21.56 -2.10
C LEU A 175 3.72 20.55 -3.16
N GLN A 176 2.86 20.98 -4.07
CA GLN A 176 2.29 20.16 -5.12
C GLN A 176 2.86 20.58 -6.48
N TRP A 177 3.64 19.70 -7.10
CA TRP A 177 4.12 19.95 -8.45
C TRP A 177 3.01 19.61 -9.43
N SER A 178 2.55 20.59 -10.16
CA SER A 178 1.44 20.47 -11.11
C SER A 178 1.73 21.27 -12.38
N HIS A 179 1.03 20.95 -13.46
CA HIS A 179 1.07 21.73 -14.69
C HIS A 179 -0.13 22.70 -14.69
N PRO A 180 0.05 24.00 -14.98
CA PRO A 180 -1.02 25.00 -14.93
C PRO A 180 -2.11 24.76 -15.98
N GLY A 181 -1.78 24.01 -17.03
CA GLY A 181 -2.74 23.57 -18.04
C GLY A 181 -3.53 22.31 -17.68
N ASP A 182 -3.30 21.74 -16.49
CA ASP A 182 -3.94 20.51 -15.97
C ASP A 182 -4.72 20.76 -14.66
N THR A 183 -4.70 21.98 -14.13
CA THR A 183 -5.46 22.35 -12.94
C THR A 183 -6.96 22.33 -13.22
N ALA A 184 -7.73 21.72 -12.31
CA ALA A 184 -9.19 21.77 -12.31
C ALA A 184 -9.65 23.23 -12.19
N GLY A 185 -10.50 23.70 -13.13
CA GLY A 185 -11.20 24.98 -12.92
C GLY A 185 -11.49 25.88 -14.11
N SER A 186 -11.60 25.40 -15.36
CA SER A 186 -12.23 26.23 -16.42
C SER A 186 -13.62 25.74 -16.84
N THR A 187 -14.09 24.57 -16.40
CA THR A 187 -15.38 24.00 -16.85
C THR A 187 -16.43 23.78 -15.77
N GLY A 188 -16.15 24.05 -14.48
CA GLY A 188 -17.14 23.89 -13.40
C GLY A 188 -17.49 22.43 -13.04
N GLU A 189 -16.83 21.46 -13.66
CA GLU A 189 -16.93 20.05 -13.26
C GLU A 189 -15.92 19.75 -12.12
N GLU A 190 -16.37 18.91 -11.18
CA GLU A 190 -15.72 18.56 -9.91
C GLU A 190 -14.22 18.21 -10.01
N ASP A 191 -13.49 18.53 -8.94
CA ASP A 191 -12.06 18.34 -8.66
C ASP A 191 -11.36 17.24 -9.47
N VAL A 192 -10.94 17.58 -10.68
CA VAL A 192 -10.07 16.71 -11.49
C VAL A 192 -8.68 16.70 -10.87
N SER A 193 -8.23 15.53 -10.44
CA SER A 193 -6.86 15.33 -9.95
C SER A 193 -5.85 15.74 -11.03
N PRO A 194 -4.83 16.57 -10.71
CA PRO A 194 -3.78 16.96 -11.66
C PRO A 194 -2.88 15.78 -12.10
N PHE A 195 -3.15 14.60 -11.54
CA PHE A 195 -2.46 13.35 -11.85
C PHE A 195 -3.30 12.39 -12.68
N ASP A 196 -4.53 12.77 -13.09
CA ASP A 196 -5.34 11.96 -13.99
C ASP A 196 -4.55 11.71 -15.30
N PRO A 197 -4.24 10.47 -15.70
CA PRO A 197 -3.46 10.21 -16.91
C PRO A 197 -4.17 10.62 -18.21
N ILE A 198 -5.48 10.81 -18.18
CA ILE A 198 -6.30 11.27 -19.31
C ILE A 198 -6.36 12.80 -19.35
N LYS A 199 -6.62 13.44 -18.20
CA LYS A 199 -6.79 14.91 -18.11
C LYS A 199 -5.50 15.67 -17.77
N GLY A 200 -4.59 15.09 -17.00
CA GLY A 200 -3.27 15.59 -16.58
C GLY A 200 -2.12 15.24 -17.53
N ARG A 201 -2.40 15.20 -18.84
CA ARG A 201 -1.45 14.72 -19.84
C ARG A 201 -0.22 15.61 -19.98
N LYS A 202 -0.36 16.93 -19.77
CA LYS A 202 0.76 17.87 -19.95
C LYS A 202 1.78 17.76 -18.83
N TYR A 203 1.33 17.56 -17.60
CA TYR A 203 2.18 17.31 -16.44
C TYR A 203 3.01 16.04 -16.64
N PHE A 204 2.36 14.96 -17.07
CA PHE A 204 3.02 13.73 -17.45
C PHE A 204 4.07 13.96 -18.56
N ASP A 205 3.71 14.66 -19.64
CA ASP A 205 4.61 14.90 -20.77
C ASP A 205 5.86 15.70 -20.35
N VAL A 206 5.69 16.73 -19.51
CA VAL A 206 6.81 17.50 -18.95
C VAL A 206 7.71 16.63 -18.10
N CYS A 207 7.14 15.83 -17.19
CA CYS A 207 7.89 14.90 -16.34
C CYS A 207 8.65 13.86 -17.18
N ALA A 208 7.99 13.21 -18.14
CA ALA A 208 8.59 12.21 -19.01
C ALA A 208 9.71 12.81 -19.86
N LYS A 209 9.51 13.98 -20.47
CA LYS A 209 10.54 14.73 -21.20
C LYS A 209 11.74 15.03 -20.30
N ASN A 210 11.52 15.49 -19.07
CA ASN A 210 12.58 15.79 -18.12
C ASN A 210 13.38 14.54 -17.70
N VAL A 211 12.72 13.38 -17.49
CA VAL A 211 13.41 12.12 -17.20
C VAL A 211 14.23 11.65 -18.40
N ARG A 212 13.67 11.68 -19.61
CA ARG A 212 14.37 11.30 -20.86
C ARG A 212 15.60 12.16 -21.12
N ASN A 213 15.48 13.48 -20.94
CA ASN A 213 16.59 14.42 -21.12
C ASN A 213 17.76 14.19 -20.14
N ARG A 214 17.51 13.51 -19.01
CA ARG A 214 18.56 13.09 -18.07
C ARG A 214 19.29 11.81 -18.53
N HIS A 215 18.96 11.27 -19.71
CA HIS A 215 19.60 10.10 -20.34
C HIS A 215 19.70 8.89 -19.39
N GLY A 216 18.62 8.62 -18.64
CA GLY A 216 18.58 7.49 -17.69
C GLY A 216 19.57 7.61 -16.52
N LYS A 217 19.97 8.82 -16.14
CA LYS A 217 20.71 9.08 -14.89
C LYS A 217 19.79 9.28 -13.67
N HIS A 218 18.49 9.04 -13.82
CA HIS A 218 17.57 9.12 -12.69
C HIS A 218 17.80 7.94 -11.75
N LYS A 219 18.04 8.19 -10.45
CA LYS A 219 18.41 7.13 -9.49
C LYS A 219 17.36 6.03 -9.37
N SER A 220 16.07 6.39 -9.49
CA SER A 220 14.93 5.50 -9.25
C SER A 220 14.28 4.93 -10.52
N ILE A 221 14.77 5.27 -11.72
CA ILE A 221 14.25 4.73 -12.98
C ILE A 221 15.42 4.13 -13.76
N ASP A 222 15.38 2.82 -13.98
CA ASP A 222 16.41 2.12 -14.75
C ASP A 222 16.49 2.67 -16.19
N ARG A 223 17.69 2.66 -16.77
CA ARG A 223 17.98 3.17 -18.13
C ARG A 223 17.15 2.49 -19.22
N TYR A 224 16.68 1.27 -18.96
CA TYR A 224 15.90 0.47 -19.88
C TYR A 224 14.42 0.36 -19.49
N ALA A 225 14.01 1.05 -18.43
CA ALA A 225 12.63 1.02 -18.02
C ALA A 225 11.77 1.83 -19.00
N ASP A 226 10.57 1.32 -19.26
CA ASP A 226 9.53 2.07 -19.94
C ASP A 226 9.08 3.22 -19.04
N ILE A 227 9.68 4.41 -19.26
CA ILE A 227 9.42 5.63 -18.50
C ILE A 227 7.94 5.99 -18.56
N ASP A 228 7.31 5.80 -19.73
CA ASP A 228 5.91 6.14 -19.92
C ASP A 228 5.01 5.23 -19.10
N PHE A 229 5.30 3.93 -19.11
CA PHE A 229 4.59 2.97 -18.28
C PHE A 229 4.76 3.26 -16.77
N ILE A 230 5.98 3.52 -16.30
CA ILE A 230 6.23 3.79 -14.88
C ILE A 230 5.51 5.06 -14.43
N LEU A 231 5.68 6.17 -15.16
CA LEU A 231 5.04 7.43 -14.82
C LEU A 231 3.52 7.31 -14.95
N GLY A 232 3.02 6.57 -15.95
CA GLY A 232 1.60 6.42 -16.21
C GLY A 232 0.91 5.57 -15.14
N SER A 233 1.54 4.48 -14.74
CA SER A 233 1.11 3.64 -13.60
C SER A 233 1.13 4.41 -12.28
N THR A 234 2.11 5.28 -12.09
CA THR A 234 2.22 6.09 -10.88
C THR A 234 1.17 7.21 -10.82
N ALA A 235 0.88 7.81 -11.98
CA ALA A 235 -0.15 8.84 -12.14
C ALA A 235 -1.56 8.25 -11.98
N SER A 236 -1.84 7.08 -12.57
CA SER A 236 -3.15 6.42 -12.47
C SER A 236 -3.51 6.00 -11.03
N GLN A 237 -2.52 5.78 -10.17
CA GLN A 237 -2.72 5.47 -8.75
C GLN A 237 -2.71 6.72 -7.86
N ALA A 238 -2.57 7.92 -8.42
CA ALA A 238 -2.48 9.13 -7.61
C ALA A 238 -3.86 9.53 -7.09
N GLU A 239 -3.95 9.68 -5.78
CA GLU A 239 -5.16 10.08 -5.08
C GLU A 239 -5.12 11.59 -4.81
N PRO A 240 -6.21 12.34 -5.07
CA PRO A 240 -6.30 13.76 -4.71
C PRO A 240 -6.13 13.93 -3.18
N ILE A 241 -5.69 15.12 -2.76
CA ILE A 241 -5.64 15.47 -1.35
C ILE A 241 -7.03 16.00 -0.98
N SER A 242 -7.70 15.33 -0.03
CA SER A 242 -9.03 15.76 0.40
C SER A 242 -8.95 16.89 1.43
N LYS A 243 -10.06 17.61 1.65
CA LYS A 243 -10.14 18.67 2.67
C LYS A 243 -10.01 18.09 4.09
N GLU A 244 -10.57 16.91 4.29
CA GLU A 244 -10.49 16.15 5.54
C GLU A 244 -9.05 15.76 5.83
N GLU A 245 -8.29 15.36 4.80
CA GLU A 245 -6.87 15.05 4.92
C GLU A 245 -6.06 16.28 5.36
N LEU A 246 -6.29 17.44 4.71
CA LEU A 246 -5.62 18.69 5.07
C LEU A 246 -5.91 19.10 6.52
N ALA A 247 -7.17 18.95 6.95
CA ALA A 247 -7.59 19.25 8.32
C ALA A 247 -6.98 18.26 9.33
N GLN A 248 -7.02 16.95 9.02
CA GLN A 248 -6.46 15.89 9.86
C GLN A 248 -4.96 16.09 10.08
N PHE A 249 -4.24 16.47 9.03
CA PHE A 249 -2.80 16.66 9.09
C PHE A 249 -2.38 18.06 9.54
N SER A 250 -3.34 18.92 9.92
CA SER A 250 -3.07 20.31 10.31
C SER A 250 -2.18 21.03 9.29
N VAL A 251 -2.41 20.77 8.00
CA VAL A 251 -1.61 21.36 6.92
C VAL A 251 -1.91 22.84 6.89
N SER A 252 -0.88 23.63 7.18
CA SER A 252 -0.98 25.09 7.20
C SER A 252 -1.25 25.67 5.81
N LYS A 253 -0.60 25.09 4.79
CA LYS A 253 -0.63 25.55 3.41
C LYS A 253 -0.46 24.39 2.44
N LEU A 254 -1.30 24.36 1.41
CA LEU A 254 -1.11 23.57 0.19
C LEU A 254 -0.78 24.55 -0.94
N CYS A 255 0.35 24.38 -1.61
CA CYS A 255 0.79 25.31 -2.64
C CYS A 255 1.23 24.58 -3.90
N ASP A 256 0.68 25.00 -5.04
CA ASP A 256 1.09 24.50 -6.34
C ASP A 256 2.42 25.14 -6.80
N ILE A 257 3.30 24.29 -7.31
CA ILE A 257 4.56 24.65 -7.96
C ILE A 257 4.45 24.25 -9.43
N ASP A 258 4.41 25.25 -10.30
CA ASP A 258 4.30 25.06 -11.75
C ASP A 258 5.58 24.42 -12.30
N VAL A 259 5.42 23.23 -12.90
CA VAL A 259 6.55 22.46 -13.46
C VAL A 259 7.08 22.97 -14.78
N THR A 260 6.40 23.93 -15.40
CA THR A 260 6.84 24.60 -16.63
C THR A 260 7.81 25.73 -16.34
N LEU A 261 7.85 26.21 -15.09
CA LEU A 261 8.77 27.27 -14.68
C LEU A 261 10.23 26.83 -14.81
N PRO A 262 11.13 27.76 -15.16
CA PRO A 262 12.56 27.58 -14.98
C PRO A 262 12.90 27.16 -13.54
N ARG A 263 13.96 26.36 -13.37
CA ARG A 263 14.33 25.81 -12.05
C ARG A 263 14.56 26.86 -10.98
N ARG A 264 15.07 28.03 -11.38
CA ARG A 264 15.30 29.16 -10.49
C ARG A 264 13.97 29.72 -9.97
N GLU A 265 13.04 29.99 -10.88
CA GLU A 265 11.69 30.46 -10.53
C GLU A 265 10.94 29.46 -9.66
N MET A 266 11.13 28.14 -9.87
CA MET A 266 10.59 27.14 -8.94
C MET A 266 11.16 27.27 -7.51
N VAL A 267 12.44 27.61 -7.37
CA VAL A 267 13.09 27.83 -6.06
C VAL A 267 12.58 29.11 -5.41
N GLU A 268 12.54 30.22 -6.17
CA GLU A 268 12.00 31.52 -5.73
C GLU A 268 10.55 31.36 -5.27
N ARG A 269 9.70 30.71 -6.08
CA ARG A 269 8.31 30.42 -5.73
C ARG A 269 8.18 29.58 -4.46
N THR A 270 9.07 28.60 -4.28
CA THR A 270 9.09 27.79 -3.04
C THR A 270 9.48 28.64 -1.83
N LEU A 271 10.46 29.53 -1.96
CA LEU A 271 10.87 30.46 -0.90
C LEU A 271 9.73 31.43 -0.55
N GLU A 272 9.02 31.98 -1.53
CA GLU A 272 7.83 32.82 -1.29
C GLU A 272 6.75 32.11 -0.47
N VAL A 273 6.44 30.85 -0.81
CA VAL A 273 5.46 30.04 -0.06
C VAL A 273 5.87 29.88 1.41
N LEU A 274 7.17 29.74 1.66
CA LEU A 274 7.76 29.66 3.00
C LEU A 274 7.88 31.02 3.70
N GLY A 275 7.53 32.13 3.04
CA GLY A 275 7.69 33.49 3.58
C GLY A 275 9.14 33.97 3.61
N LYS A 276 9.95 33.46 2.67
CA LYS A 276 11.42 33.63 2.58
C LYS A 276 11.88 34.20 1.24
N GLY A 277 10.95 34.67 0.40
CA GLY A 277 11.25 35.15 -0.96
C GLY A 277 12.27 36.29 -0.98
N ASP A 278 12.18 37.22 -0.02
CA ASP A 278 13.06 38.40 0.05
C ASP A 278 14.34 38.17 0.87
N GLU A 279 14.54 36.99 1.46
CA GLU A 279 15.70 36.72 2.33
C GLU A 279 16.98 36.39 1.56
N PHE A 280 16.86 36.03 0.28
CA PHE A 280 17.99 35.57 -0.54
C PHE A 280 18.10 36.37 -1.83
N SER A 281 19.31 36.82 -2.13
CA SER A 281 19.63 37.44 -3.41
C SER A 281 19.59 36.43 -4.57
N GLU A 282 19.41 36.95 -5.77
CA GLU A 282 19.52 36.19 -7.02
C GLU A 282 20.85 35.44 -7.12
N GLU A 283 21.95 36.08 -6.71
CA GLU A 283 23.28 35.50 -6.72
C GLU A 283 23.38 34.31 -5.77
N GLU A 284 22.84 34.42 -4.54
CA GLU A 284 22.84 33.33 -3.55
C GLU A 284 22.05 32.12 -4.05
N ILE A 285 20.86 32.34 -4.62
CA ILE A 285 20.06 31.28 -5.22
C ILE A 285 20.85 30.59 -6.34
N THR A 286 21.46 31.38 -7.22
CA THR A 286 22.27 30.88 -8.34
C THR A 286 23.50 30.10 -7.88
N VAL A 287 24.15 30.53 -6.80
CA VAL A 287 25.27 29.80 -6.18
C VAL A 287 24.79 28.48 -5.58
N ALA A 288 23.71 28.49 -4.79
CA ALA A 288 23.13 27.29 -4.19
C ALA A 288 22.70 26.27 -5.25
N MET A 289 22.08 26.71 -6.34
CA MET A 289 21.73 25.84 -7.47
C MET A 289 22.96 25.24 -8.15
N ARG A 290 24.05 26.00 -8.31
CA ARG A 290 25.32 25.49 -8.85
C ARG A 290 25.94 24.43 -7.93
N GLU A 291 25.92 24.64 -6.62
CA GLU A 291 26.39 23.65 -5.64
C GLU A 291 25.56 22.36 -5.69
N VAL A 292 24.22 22.47 -5.72
CA VAL A 292 23.34 21.31 -5.89
C VAL A 292 23.62 20.57 -7.20
N ALA A 293 23.81 21.29 -8.30
CA ALA A 293 24.15 20.68 -9.59
C ALA A 293 25.52 19.96 -9.58
N LYS A 294 26.52 20.48 -8.83
CA LYS A 294 27.80 19.78 -8.62
C LYS A 294 27.59 18.48 -7.85
N ILE A 295 26.78 18.51 -6.79
CA ILE A 295 26.49 17.30 -6.00
C ILE A 295 25.75 16.27 -6.85
N GLU A 296 24.75 16.69 -7.63
CA GLU A 296 24.01 15.82 -8.55
C GLU A 296 24.92 15.15 -9.59
N LYS A 297 25.95 15.85 -10.08
CA LYS A 297 26.95 15.28 -11.01
C LYS A 297 27.87 14.26 -10.34
N ASN A 298 28.22 14.47 -9.08
CA ASN A 298 29.15 13.62 -8.32
C ASN A 298 28.50 12.35 -7.76
N ILE A 299 27.17 12.27 -7.77
CA ILE A 299 26.49 11.04 -7.41
C ILE A 299 26.67 10.04 -8.57
N VAL A 300 27.69 9.19 -8.43
CA VAL A 300 27.96 8.07 -9.33
C VAL A 300 26.67 7.26 -9.46
N PRO A 301 26.11 7.07 -10.67
CA PRO A 301 24.99 6.16 -10.85
C PRO A 301 25.40 4.82 -10.28
N VAL A 302 24.63 4.31 -9.31
CA VAL A 302 24.88 3.00 -8.68
C VAL A 302 25.10 2.01 -9.82
N GLY A 303 26.33 1.50 -9.89
CA GLY A 303 26.84 0.86 -11.08
C GLY A 303 25.92 -0.26 -11.55
N THR A 304 25.54 -0.20 -12.83
CA THR A 304 25.65 -1.38 -13.67
C THR A 304 27.08 -1.90 -13.48
N GLY A 305 27.27 -2.88 -12.60
CA GLY A 305 28.53 -3.60 -12.51
C GLY A 305 28.97 -3.96 -13.93
N LYS A 306 30.19 -3.58 -14.29
CA LYS A 306 30.74 -3.80 -15.62
C LYS A 306 30.48 -5.25 -16.06
N GLY A 307 29.72 -5.44 -17.14
CA GLY A 307 29.86 -6.60 -18.03
C GLY A 307 29.21 -7.92 -17.63
N GLY A 308 28.03 -7.94 -17.01
CA GLY A 308 27.18 -9.14 -17.09
C GLY A 308 26.60 -9.27 -18.49
N GLN A 309 27.18 -10.10 -19.36
CA GLN A 309 26.54 -10.47 -20.63
C GLN A 309 25.10 -10.96 -20.38
N PRO A 310 24.16 -10.75 -21.32
CA PRO A 310 22.81 -11.30 -21.20
C PRO A 310 22.91 -12.81 -21.00
N ARG A 311 22.49 -13.30 -19.83
CA ARG A 311 22.50 -14.72 -19.50
C ARG A 311 21.65 -15.45 -20.54
N ARG A 312 22.31 -16.18 -21.44
CA ARG A 312 21.65 -17.22 -22.25
C ARG A 312 21.05 -18.23 -21.27
N ARG A 313 19.76 -18.54 -21.45
CA ARG A 313 19.08 -19.61 -20.70
C ARG A 313 19.88 -20.91 -20.90
N PRO A 314 20.22 -21.66 -19.82
CA PRO A 314 20.76 -22.99 -20.01
C PRO A 314 19.67 -23.91 -20.58
N PRO A 315 20.02 -24.93 -21.38
CA PRO A 315 19.07 -25.92 -21.85
C PRO A 315 18.51 -26.70 -20.67
N SER A 316 17.22 -27.02 -20.75
CA SER A 316 16.53 -27.92 -19.83
C SER A 316 17.18 -29.30 -19.84
N GLU A 317 17.89 -29.65 -18.78
CA GLU A 317 18.32 -31.02 -18.53
C GLU A 317 17.56 -31.61 -17.34
N CYS A 318 17.08 -32.83 -17.58
CA CYS A 318 16.05 -33.54 -16.84
C CYS A 318 16.46 -33.84 -15.39
N TYR A 319 15.54 -33.56 -14.47
CA TYR A 319 15.64 -33.91 -13.06
C TYR A 319 15.25 -35.39 -12.85
N ARG A 320 16.13 -36.18 -12.23
CA ARG A 320 15.83 -37.50 -11.63
C ARG A 320 15.53 -37.30 -10.13
N PRO A 321 14.55 -38.00 -9.52
CA PRO A 321 14.24 -37.83 -8.10
C PRO A 321 15.29 -38.53 -7.22
N GLN A 322 15.83 -37.81 -6.24
CA GLN A 322 16.62 -38.38 -5.14
C GLN A 322 15.71 -38.72 -3.96
N GLN A 323 15.98 -39.87 -3.33
CA GLN A 323 15.31 -40.34 -2.13
C GLN A 323 15.77 -39.55 -0.89
N HIS A 324 14.80 -39.33 0.00
CA HIS A 324 14.91 -38.66 1.29
C HIS A 324 15.99 -39.24 2.21
N THR A 325 16.77 -38.36 2.82
CA THR A 325 17.29 -38.58 4.18
C THR A 325 16.89 -37.41 5.07
N SER A 326 16.30 -37.77 6.22
CA SER A 326 15.84 -36.85 7.26
C SER A 326 17.03 -36.17 7.94
N TRP A 327 17.02 -34.84 8.00
CA TRP A 327 18.02 -34.08 8.74
C TRP A 327 17.39 -33.44 9.98
N SER A 328 17.82 -33.91 11.15
CA SER A 328 17.62 -33.26 12.44
C SER A 328 18.89 -32.49 12.80
N GLY A 329 18.80 -31.16 12.89
CA GLY A 329 19.93 -30.35 13.31
C GLY A 329 19.62 -28.87 13.41
N THR A 330 19.41 -28.39 14.63
CA THR A 330 19.49 -26.97 15.01
C THR A 330 20.82 -26.37 14.52
N THR A 331 20.77 -25.49 13.53
CA THR A 331 21.91 -24.67 13.11
C THR A 331 21.52 -23.19 13.07
N THR A 332 22.18 -22.41 13.92
CA THR A 332 22.26 -20.95 13.86
C THR A 332 23.15 -20.56 12.67
N GLY A 333 22.61 -20.62 11.46
CA GLY A 333 23.27 -20.20 10.22
C GLY A 333 22.95 -18.75 9.85
N SER A 334 23.98 -18.01 9.41
CA SER A 334 23.86 -16.66 8.87
C SER A 334 22.85 -16.60 7.71
N GLY A 335 22.10 -15.48 7.63
CA GLY A 335 20.93 -15.31 6.75
C GLY A 335 21.16 -15.40 5.22
N GLU A 336 22.37 -15.72 4.77
CA GLU A 336 22.66 -15.99 3.35
C GLU A 336 22.22 -17.40 2.91
N ASN A 337 22.09 -18.36 3.84
CA ASN A 337 21.57 -19.71 3.53
C ASN A 337 20.03 -19.77 3.40
N LEU A 338 19.30 -18.76 3.89
CA LEU A 338 17.85 -18.70 3.71
C LEU A 338 17.47 -18.56 2.23
N LEU A 339 18.29 -17.83 1.45
CA LEU A 339 17.98 -17.46 0.05
C LEU A 339 18.09 -18.62 -0.95
N SER A 340 18.91 -19.63 -0.66
CA SER A 340 18.99 -20.85 -1.48
C SER A 340 17.87 -21.85 -1.15
N LEU A 341 17.21 -21.69 -0.01
CA LEU A 341 16.08 -22.48 0.47
C LEU A 341 14.73 -21.91 0.04
N VAL A 342 14.64 -20.63 -0.35
CA VAL A 342 13.40 -20.04 -0.87
C VAL A 342 13.23 -20.40 -2.34
N GLY A 343 12.80 -21.64 -2.59
CA GLY A 343 12.13 -22.01 -3.83
C GLY A 343 10.76 -21.30 -3.93
N ARG A 344 9.78 -21.91 -4.61
CA ARG A 344 8.40 -21.55 -4.28
C ARG A 344 8.20 -21.96 -2.83
N SER A 345 7.77 -21.04 -1.99
CA SER A 345 7.58 -21.29 -0.57
C SER A 345 6.36 -20.53 -0.08
N MET A 346 5.49 -21.21 0.63
CA MET A 346 4.27 -20.64 1.19
C MET A 346 4.28 -20.81 2.71
N PHE A 347 4.31 -19.69 3.42
CA PHE A 347 4.10 -19.64 4.86
C PHE A 347 2.60 -19.63 5.10
N GLN A 348 2.11 -20.61 5.85
CA GLN A 348 0.69 -20.79 6.08
C GLN A 348 0.40 -21.26 7.50
N LEU A 349 -0.75 -20.86 8.03
CA LEU A 349 -1.31 -21.46 9.24
C LEU A 349 -2.18 -22.64 8.81
N GLU A 350 -1.68 -23.86 8.95
CA GLU A 350 -2.47 -25.07 8.75
C GLU A 350 -3.44 -25.22 9.92
N LEU A 351 -4.75 -25.26 9.62
CA LEU A 351 -5.76 -25.40 10.67
C LEU A 351 -5.59 -26.75 11.38
N THR A 352 -5.66 -26.73 12.71
CA THR A 352 -5.69 -27.97 13.50
C THR A 352 -6.89 -28.84 13.10
N ARG A 353 -6.81 -30.15 13.34
CA ARG A 353 -7.89 -31.09 13.00
C ARG A 353 -9.23 -30.70 13.62
N GLU A 354 -9.21 -30.16 14.84
CA GLU A 354 -10.39 -29.64 15.52
C GLU A 354 -10.94 -28.41 14.80
N SER A 355 -10.10 -27.41 14.53
CA SER A 355 -10.50 -26.20 13.80
C SER A 355 -11.01 -26.49 12.39
N GLN A 356 -10.43 -27.46 11.67
CA GLN A 356 -10.96 -27.87 10.37
C GLN A 356 -12.37 -28.47 10.50
N ARG A 357 -12.62 -29.33 11.50
CA ARG A 357 -13.97 -29.88 11.74
C ARG A 357 -14.97 -28.81 12.11
N LEU A 358 -14.58 -27.88 12.98
CA LEU A 358 -15.42 -26.76 13.39
C LEU A 358 -15.79 -25.89 12.19
N LEU A 359 -14.82 -25.51 11.35
CA LEU A 359 -15.07 -24.72 10.15
C LEU A 359 -15.96 -25.46 9.16
N ARG A 360 -15.73 -26.77 8.91
CA ARG A 360 -16.59 -27.58 8.02
C ARG A 360 -18.04 -27.60 8.49
N ARG A 361 -18.25 -27.74 9.80
CA ARG A 361 -19.59 -27.74 10.39
C ARG A 361 -20.22 -26.35 10.31
N ALA A 362 -19.48 -25.30 10.62
CA ALA A 362 -19.97 -23.93 10.63
C ALA A 362 -20.33 -23.42 9.24
N VAL A 363 -19.60 -23.81 8.19
CA VAL A 363 -20.01 -23.45 6.82
C VAL A 363 -21.35 -24.10 6.45
N GLY A 364 -21.67 -25.27 7.02
CA GLY A 364 -23.02 -25.84 7.04
C GLY A 364 -23.76 -25.80 5.69
N LYS A 365 -24.90 -25.10 5.65
CA LYS A 365 -25.70 -24.90 4.42
C LYS A 365 -24.98 -24.13 3.31
N GLY A 366 -23.95 -23.35 3.64
CA GLY A 366 -23.10 -22.63 2.69
C GLY A 366 -22.46 -23.55 1.63
N TRP A 367 -22.21 -24.82 1.96
CA TRP A 367 -21.71 -25.80 1.00
C TRP A 367 -22.65 -26.03 -0.19
N GLY A 368 -23.97 -26.02 0.05
CA GLY A 368 -24.97 -26.15 -1.00
C GLY A 368 -24.92 -24.97 -1.98
N TYR A 369 -24.81 -23.75 -1.45
CA TYR A 369 -24.64 -22.56 -2.29
C TYR A 369 -23.36 -22.61 -3.13
N MET A 370 -22.22 -22.94 -2.50
CA MET A 370 -20.94 -23.09 -3.20
C MET A 370 -21.03 -24.10 -4.35
N ALA A 371 -21.70 -25.24 -4.14
CA ALA A 371 -21.91 -26.25 -5.18
C ALA A 371 -22.74 -25.71 -6.36
N THR A 372 -23.78 -24.90 -6.12
CA THR A 372 -24.56 -24.27 -7.20
C THR A 372 -23.75 -23.31 -8.07
N LYS A 373 -22.63 -22.80 -7.55
CA LYS A 373 -21.68 -21.93 -8.24
C LYS A 373 -20.48 -22.70 -8.82
N GLY A 374 -20.53 -24.03 -8.81
CA GLY A 374 -19.43 -24.88 -9.28
C GLY A 374 -18.17 -24.78 -8.43
N ILE A 375 -18.27 -24.26 -7.20
CA ILE A 375 -17.15 -24.11 -6.29
C ILE A 375 -16.92 -25.44 -5.58
N VAL A 376 -15.75 -26.02 -5.76
CA VAL A 376 -15.35 -27.28 -5.11
C VAL A 376 -14.70 -26.97 -3.77
N PRO A 377 -15.21 -27.51 -2.64
CA PRO A 377 -14.59 -27.32 -1.33
C PRO A 377 -13.16 -27.84 -1.28
N LYS A 378 -12.29 -27.17 -0.50
CA LYS A 378 -10.94 -27.67 -0.23
C LYS A 378 -10.95 -28.82 0.78
N ASP A 379 -10.04 -29.78 0.58
CA ASP A 379 -9.82 -30.90 1.51
C ASP A 379 -9.04 -30.49 2.76
N GLU A 380 -8.22 -29.44 2.66
CA GLU A 380 -7.47 -28.89 3.77
C GLU A 380 -7.58 -27.37 3.76
N PHE A 381 -7.73 -26.80 4.96
CA PHE A 381 -7.86 -25.36 5.15
C PHE A 381 -6.60 -24.80 5.79
N HIS A 382 -6.18 -23.65 5.27
CA HIS A 382 -5.08 -22.88 5.82
C HIS A 382 -5.34 -21.38 5.65
N VAL A 383 -4.63 -20.57 6.43
CA VAL A 383 -4.50 -19.13 6.21
C VAL A 383 -3.12 -18.88 5.59
N THR A 384 -3.08 -18.42 4.35
CA THR A 384 -1.80 -18.02 3.73
C THR A 384 -1.32 -16.73 4.38
N LEU A 385 -0.11 -16.77 4.96
CA LEU A 385 0.54 -15.59 5.54
C LEU A 385 1.46 -14.92 4.54
N LEU A 386 2.18 -15.70 3.74
CA LEU A 386 3.11 -15.18 2.74
C LEU A 386 3.33 -16.23 1.65
N TYR A 387 3.21 -15.81 0.39
CA TYR A 387 3.62 -16.62 -0.77
C TYR A 387 4.86 -16.00 -1.40
N VAL A 388 5.93 -16.79 -1.49
CA VAL A 388 7.20 -16.39 -2.10
C VAL A 388 7.48 -17.26 -3.30
N ASP A 389 7.80 -16.64 -4.43
CA ASP A 389 8.23 -17.29 -5.66
C ASP A 389 9.45 -16.57 -6.27
N SER A 390 9.98 -17.09 -7.38
CA SER A 390 11.15 -16.50 -8.03
C SER A 390 10.97 -15.06 -8.50
N SER A 391 9.73 -14.59 -8.66
CA SER A 391 9.44 -13.21 -9.08
C SER A 391 9.46 -12.22 -7.91
N ASN A 392 9.20 -12.68 -6.69
CA ASN A 392 9.07 -11.82 -5.50
C ASN A 392 10.00 -12.24 -4.33
N ALA A 393 10.85 -13.27 -4.50
CA ALA A 393 11.78 -13.77 -3.48
C ALA A 393 12.81 -12.74 -3.00
N PHE A 394 13.12 -11.74 -3.82
CA PHE A 394 14.05 -10.67 -3.47
C PHE A 394 13.34 -9.39 -3.05
N ASP A 395 12.01 -9.39 -2.97
CA ASP A 395 11.28 -8.26 -2.43
C ASP A 395 11.58 -8.10 -0.93
N HIS A 396 11.99 -6.88 -0.54
CA HIS A 396 12.43 -6.61 0.83
C HIS A 396 11.32 -6.74 1.86
N TYR A 397 10.07 -6.45 1.48
CA TYR A 397 8.94 -6.60 2.36
C TYR A 397 8.67 -8.11 2.60
N ASN A 398 8.64 -8.92 1.54
CA ASN A 398 8.52 -10.36 1.66
C ASN A 398 9.65 -10.97 2.49
N MET A 399 10.91 -10.59 2.25
CA MET A 399 12.05 -11.10 3.03
C MET A 399 12.01 -10.65 4.51
N SER A 400 11.46 -9.47 4.80
CA SER A 400 11.23 -9.05 6.19
C SER A 400 10.19 -9.92 6.87
N LEU A 401 9.11 -10.29 6.16
CA LEU A 401 8.12 -11.22 6.67
C LEU A 401 8.69 -12.64 6.83
N VAL A 402 9.47 -13.14 5.87
CA VAL A 402 10.20 -14.42 5.99
C VAL A 402 11.04 -14.43 7.27
N ARG A 403 11.83 -13.38 7.53
CA ARG A 403 12.66 -13.28 8.75
C ARG A 403 11.84 -13.28 10.04
N GLN A 404 10.61 -12.77 10.01
CA GLN A 404 9.72 -12.76 11.17
C GLN A 404 8.97 -14.09 11.35
N LEU A 405 8.63 -14.76 10.25
CA LEU A 405 7.86 -16.00 10.25
C LEU A 405 8.73 -17.24 10.43
N TRP A 406 9.95 -17.25 9.88
CA TRP A 406 10.85 -18.39 9.93
C TRP A 406 11.15 -18.89 11.35
N PRO A 407 11.46 -18.03 12.34
CA PRO A 407 11.72 -18.47 13.71
C PRO A 407 10.47 -19.00 14.43
N ARG A 408 9.28 -18.79 13.85
CA ARG A 408 7.98 -19.14 14.44
C ARG A 408 7.36 -20.39 13.81
N ILE A 409 8.06 -21.07 12.90
CA ILE A 409 7.57 -22.33 12.31
C ILE A 409 7.33 -23.34 13.43
N GLY A 410 6.12 -23.90 13.47
CA GLY A 410 5.65 -24.80 14.53
C GLY A 410 4.84 -24.11 15.64
N ASP A 411 4.88 -22.78 15.75
CA ASP A 411 4.05 -22.04 16.70
C ASP A 411 2.56 -22.18 16.36
N SER A 412 1.72 -22.17 17.40
CA SER A 412 0.25 -22.17 17.24
C SER A 412 -0.34 -20.77 17.39
N PHE A 413 -1.29 -20.45 16.52
CA PHE A 413 -1.93 -19.15 16.44
C PHE A 413 -3.44 -19.25 16.53
N GLY A 414 -4.06 -18.34 17.27
CA GLY A 414 -5.52 -18.21 17.37
C GLY A 414 -6.04 -17.14 16.44
N PHE A 415 -7.20 -17.38 15.83
CA PHE A 415 -7.89 -16.41 14.99
C PHE A 415 -9.38 -16.66 14.96
N THR A 416 -10.16 -15.64 14.65
CA THR A 416 -11.62 -15.74 14.53
C THR A 416 -12.08 -15.50 13.10
N THR A 417 -13.24 -16.06 12.77
CA THR A 417 -13.98 -15.75 11.53
C THR A 417 -15.48 -15.74 11.81
N ALA A 418 -16.23 -14.85 11.17
CA ALA A 418 -17.66 -14.67 11.42
C ALA A 418 -18.54 -15.05 10.21
N PHE A 419 -18.02 -14.88 9.00
CA PHE A 419 -18.74 -15.09 7.75
C PHE A 419 -17.77 -15.56 6.66
N ALA A 420 -18.34 -16.06 5.56
CA ALA A 420 -17.63 -16.29 4.31
C ALA A 420 -18.16 -15.38 3.21
N VAL A 421 -17.31 -15.07 2.24
CA VAL A 421 -17.66 -14.31 1.04
C VAL A 421 -17.44 -15.23 -0.14
N CYS A 422 -18.47 -15.43 -0.95
CA CYS A 422 -18.38 -16.16 -2.20
C CYS A 422 -18.61 -15.18 -3.36
N SER A 423 -17.82 -15.32 -4.41
CA SER A 423 -17.97 -14.55 -5.63
C SER A 423 -18.59 -15.37 -6.76
N ASP A 424 -19.20 -14.67 -7.72
CA ASP A 424 -19.71 -15.29 -8.95
C ASP A 424 -18.61 -15.81 -9.88
N VAL A 425 -17.37 -15.36 -9.71
CA VAL A 425 -16.21 -15.94 -10.42
C VAL A 425 -15.81 -17.31 -9.86
N GLY A 426 -16.51 -17.80 -8.84
CA GLY A 426 -16.38 -19.16 -8.35
C GLY A 426 -15.27 -19.34 -7.32
N VAL A 427 -14.97 -18.33 -6.50
CA VAL A 427 -14.14 -18.49 -5.30
C VAL A 427 -14.95 -18.18 -4.06
N CYS A 428 -14.71 -18.92 -2.97
CA CYS A 428 -15.26 -18.59 -1.66
C CYS A 428 -14.19 -18.59 -0.58
N ALA A 429 -14.15 -17.56 0.24
CA ALA A 429 -13.16 -17.38 1.30
C ALA A 429 -13.79 -16.80 2.57
N ALA A 430 -13.24 -17.19 3.72
CA ALA A 430 -13.63 -16.69 5.04
C ALA A 430 -12.54 -15.74 5.56
N PRO A 431 -12.80 -14.42 5.68
CA PRO A 431 -11.87 -13.48 6.30
C PRO A 431 -11.58 -13.90 7.75
N VAL A 432 -10.34 -13.70 8.19
CA VAL A 432 -9.93 -14.01 9.57
C VAL A 432 -9.35 -12.79 10.27
N GLN A 433 -9.56 -12.74 11.58
CA GLN A 433 -8.94 -11.77 12.47
C GLN A 433 -8.03 -12.52 13.46
N PHE A 434 -6.73 -12.20 13.47
CA PHE A 434 -5.81 -12.82 14.41
C PHE A 434 -6.04 -12.32 15.84
N LEU A 435 -6.02 -13.23 16.82
CA LEU A 435 -6.13 -12.89 18.24
C LEU A 435 -4.80 -12.33 18.80
N GLN A 436 -3.71 -12.50 18.04
CA GLN A 436 -2.38 -11.99 18.35
C GLN A 436 -1.76 -11.34 17.10
N ALA A 437 -0.70 -10.55 17.28
CA ALA A 437 0.07 -10.03 16.15
C ALA A 437 0.76 -11.18 15.37
N VAL A 438 0.32 -11.38 14.13
CA VAL A 438 0.90 -12.33 13.17
C VAL A 438 1.39 -11.57 11.95
N PRO A 439 2.70 -11.63 11.61
CA PRO A 439 3.20 -11.06 10.36
C PRO A 439 2.46 -11.69 9.18
N CYS A 440 1.82 -10.86 8.34
CA CYS A 440 1.07 -11.33 7.18
C CYS A 440 1.31 -10.38 6.00
N GLY A 441 1.56 -10.96 4.83
CA GLY A 441 1.72 -10.26 3.57
C GLY A 441 0.39 -9.98 2.86
N ASN A 442 -0.67 -10.71 3.21
CA ASN A 442 -2.01 -10.48 2.68
C ASN A 442 -2.68 -9.33 3.45
N LEU A 443 -3.25 -8.37 2.72
CA LEU A 443 -3.96 -7.23 3.31
C LEU A 443 -5.22 -7.69 4.09
N TYR A 444 -5.88 -8.71 3.56
CA TYR A 444 -7.04 -9.35 4.18
C TYR A 444 -6.74 -10.83 4.41
N PRO A 445 -6.18 -11.20 5.57
CA PRO A 445 -5.94 -12.60 5.91
C PRO A 445 -7.26 -13.38 5.85
N HIS A 446 -7.23 -14.56 5.23
CA HIS A 446 -8.44 -15.35 5.02
C HIS A 446 -8.14 -16.85 4.83
N ILE A 447 -9.19 -17.66 4.87
CA ILE A 447 -9.19 -19.08 4.53
C ILE A 447 -9.93 -19.26 3.21
N THR A 448 -9.30 -19.82 2.19
CA THR A 448 -10.00 -20.20 0.96
C THR A 448 -10.78 -21.49 1.20
N LEU A 449 -12.12 -21.40 1.19
CA LEU A 449 -13.01 -22.52 1.46
C LEU A 449 -13.19 -23.41 0.22
N GLY A 450 -13.11 -22.84 -0.97
CA GLY A 450 -13.25 -23.56 -2.23
C GLY A 450 -13.04 -22.68 -3.45
N VAL A 451 -12.75 -23.32 -4.58
CA VAL A 451 -12.57 -22.69 -5.89
C VAL A 451 -13.27 -23.51 -6.98
N SER A 452 -13.76 -22.84 -8.00
CA SER A 452 -14.22 -23.46 -9.24
C SER A 452 -13.01 -23.86 -10.10
N PRO A 453 -13.16 -24.77 -11.09
CA PRO A 453 -12.07 -25.14 -11.99
C PRO A 453 -11.51 -23.98 -12.83
N GLN A 454 -12.27 -22.89 -12.95
CA GLN A 454 -11.88 -21.71 -13.72
C GLN A 454 -11.23 -20.62 -12.84
N ALA A 455 -11.38 -20.73 -11.52
CA ALA A 455 -10.84 -19.79 -10.55
C ALA A 455 -9.53 -20.29 -9.96
N SER A 456 -8.69 -19.34 -9.57
CA SER A 456 -7.46 -19.60 -8.83
C SER A 456 -7.61 -19.22 -7.35
N ALA A 457 -6.75 -19.76 -6.49
CA ALA A 457 -6.69 -19.32 -5.10
C ALA A 457 -6.22 -17.86 -4.96
N LYS A 458 -5.61 -17.26 -5.98
CA LYS A 458 -5.27 -15.84 -5.96
C LYS A 458 -6.53 -14.96 -6.01
N ASP A 459 -7.59 -15.46 -6.63
CA ASP A 459 -8.83 -14.71 -6.85
C ASP A 459 -9.54 -14.40 -5.51
N SER A 460 -9.27 -15.16 -4.44
CA SER A 460 -9.79 -14.81 -3.11
C SER A 460 -9.14 -13.55 -2.53
N ASN A 461 -7.87 -13.27 -2.83
CA ASN A 461 -7.24 -11.98 -2.46
C ASN A 461 -7.90 -10.85 -3.23
N ASP A 462 -8.02 -10.98 -4.55
CA ASP A 462 -8.58 -9.94 -5.41
C ASP A 462 -10.06 -9.65 -5.05
N MET A 463 -10.82 -10.69 -4.68
CA MET A 463 -12.18 -10.59 -4.17
C MET A 463 -12.25 -9.77 -2.88
N LEU A 464 -11.43 -10.08 -1.88
CA LEU A 464 -11.45 -9.40 -0.59
C LEU A 464 -10.86 -7.99 -0.63
N GLU A 465 -9.98 -7.72 -1.60
CA GLU A 465 -9.45 -6.38 -1.88
C GLU A 465 -10.45 -5.47 -2.64
N GLY A 466 -11.65 -5.98 -2.95
CA GLY A 466 -12.68 -5.21 -3.64
C GLY A 466 -12.41 -5.01 -5.13
N LYS A 467 -11.56 -5.84 -5.76
CA LYS A 467 -11.31 -5.79 -7.21
C LYS A 467 -12.43 -6.44 -8.02
N HIS A 468 -13.35 -7.13 -7.36
CA HIS A 468 -14.58 -7.63 -7.97
C HIS A 468 -15.75 -6.67 -7.71
N PRO A 469 -16.69 -6.52 -8.67
CA PRO A 469 -17.91 -5.74 -8.45
C PRO A 469 -18.67 -6.26 -7.23
N LEU A 470 -19.17 -5.37 -6.37
CA LEU A 470 -19.91 -5.74 -5.16
C LEU A 470 -21.15 -6.60 -5.46
N GLU A 471 -21.80 -6.34 -6.60
CA GLU A 471 -22.97 -7.10 -7.08
C GLU A 471 -22.65 -8.57 -7.35
N ALA A 472 -21.38 -8.91 -7.56
CA ALA A 472 -20.91 -10.27 -7.80
C ALA A 472 -20.52 -11.03 -6.51
N LEU A 473 -20.73 -10.44 -5.33
CA LEU A 473 -20.36 -11.00 -4.04
C LEU A 473 -21.59 -11.39 -3.21
N ARG A 474 -21.52 -12.55 -2.58
CA ARG A 474 -22.51 -13.01 -1.61
C ARG A 474 -21.85 -13.35 -0.29
N VAL A 475 -22.38 -12.78 0.79
CA VAL A 475 -21.99 -13.12 2.16
C VAL A 475 -22.77 -14.36 2.61
N LEU A 476 -22.06 -15.34 3.16
CA LEU A 476 -22.59 -16.53 3.80
C LEU A 476 -22.33 -16.41 5.30
N GLU A 477 -23.39 -16.43 6.10
CA GLU A 477 -23.27 -16.53 7.55
C GLU A 477 -22.80 -17.93 7.95
N LEU A 478 -21.88 -18.00 8.91
CA LEU A 478 -21.46 -19.26 9.48
C LEU A 478 -22.47 -19.71 10.54
N GLU A 479 -22.83 -21.00 10.54
CA GLU A 479 -23.67 -21.63 11.55
C GLU A 479 -22.88 -21.83 12.85
N LEU A 480 -22.94 -20.84 13.73
CA LEU A 480 -22.28 -20.85 15.04
C LEU A 480 -23.17 -21.51 16.10
N SER A 481 -22.55 -22.19 17.08
CA SER A 481 -23.30 -22.82 18.18
C SER A 481 -23.55 -21.84 19.32
N GLY A 482 -24.79 -21.74 19.79
CA GLY A 482 -25.17 -20.89 20.92
C GLY A 482 -25.14 -19.40 20.58
N ASN A 483 -24.70 -18.57 21.54
CA ASN A 483 -24.65 -17.10 21.40
C ASN A 483 -23.32 -16.59 20.82
N GLN A 484 -22.53 -17.45 20.17
CA GLN A 484 -21.27 -17.05 19.56
C GLN A 484 -21.53 -16.21 18.31
N THR A 485 -20.85 -15.07 18.20
CA THR A 485 -20.89 -14.19 17.01
C THR A 485 -19.70 -14.43 16.08
N GLN A 486 -18.69 -15.16 16.54
CA GLN A 486 -17.52 -15.54 15.76
C GLN A 486 -17.09 -16.98 16.08
N LEU A 487 -16.50 -17.65 15.10
CA LEU A 487 -15.86 -18.95 15.24
C LEU A 487 -14.39 -18.77 15.60
N GLU A 488 -13.98 -19.25 16.78
CA GLU A 488 -12.57 -19.30 17.17
C GLU A 488 -11.89 -20.54 16.59
N LEU A 489 -10.75 -20.32 15.95
CA LEU A 489 -9.96 -21.32 15.26
C LEU A 489 -8.50 -21.23 15.67
N ARG A 490 -7.78 -22.33 15.47
CA ARG A 490 -6.33 -22.42 15.70
C ARG A 490 -5.65 -23.03 14.49
N GLY A 491 -4.48 -22.48 14.16
CA GLY A 491 -3.58 -23.02 13.17
C GLY A 491 -2.16 -23.18 13.69
N VAL A 492 -1.37 -23.99 13.01
CA VAL A 492 0.07 -24.15 13.26
C VAL A 492 0.83 -23.59 12.07
N LEU A 493 1.81 -22.73 12.32
CA LEU A 493 2.62 -22.14 11.26
C LEU A 493 3.50 -23.21 10.61
N ARG A 494 3.36 -23.37 9.30
CA ARG A 494 4.12 -24.28 8.44
C ARG A 494 4.66 -23.54 7.23
N VAL A 495 5.65 -24.15 6.60
CA VAL A 495 6.16 -23.74 5.28
C VAL A 495 5.96 -24.93 4.35
N SER A 496 5.29 -24.70 3.22
CA SER A 496 5.17 -25.68 2.13
C SER A 496 5.95 -25.18 0.91
N GLU A 497 6.50 -26.10 0.13
CA GLU A 497 7.20 -25.81 -1.14
C GLU A 497 6.26 -25.81 -2.35
#